data_AF-A0A1W0ACB0-F1
#
_entry.id   AF-A0A1W0ACB0-F1
#
_cell.length_a   1.000
_cell.length_b   1.000
_cell.length_c   1.000
_cell.angle_alpha   90.00
_cell.angle_beta   90.00
_cell.angle_gamma   90.00
#
_symmetry.space_group_name_H-M   'P 1'
#
loop_
_entity.id
_entity.type
_entity.pdbx_description
1 polymer ?
#
loop_
_entity_poly.entity_id
_entity_poly.type
_entity_poly.pdbx_seq_one_letter_code
_entity_poly.pdbx_strand_id
1 'polypeptide(L)'
;MVADTHVYTQETCSKHYSCTSHVELSNGLNVEYARHGEANAPEKVLLIMGLHFEKESWLPIIATLLDDPTTYDPSRYELVSFDNRGVGGSDKPWELYSTSQMAQDALLLLDELKWPKAHIVGISMGGMISQELALLAPERVQSLTLMVTAPGFLRGPLPRLHQVAGYLHAGKNLLLPTRKSITNLLMFTLYPNDYLNQ
;
A
#
# COMPACT_ATOMS: atom_id res chain seq x y z
N MET A 1 6.28 21.56 -5.99
CA MET A 1 6.38 20.34 -6.84
C MET A 1 7.76 19.76 -6.64
N VAL A 2 7.86 18.69 -5.85
CA VAL A 2 9.08 17.87 -5.77
C VAL A 2 9.25 17.21 -7.15
N ALA A 3 10.40 17.38 -7.81
CA ALA A 3 10.61 16.72 -9.10
C ALA A 3 10.73 15.20 -8.87
N ASP A 4 9.88 14.41 -9.54
CA ASP A 4 9.61 12.98 -9.30
C ASP A 4 10.87 12.10 -9.18
N THR A 5 11.96 12.46 -9.85
CA THR A 5 13.23 11.71 -9.84
C THR A 5 14.02 11.80 -8.53
N HIS A 6 13.74 12.78 -7.66
CA HIS A 6 14.49 12.97 -6.41
C HIS A 6 13.92 12.20 -5.22
N VAL A 7 12.70 11.70 -5.32
CA VAL A 7 12.00 11.02 -4.22
C VAL A 7 12.60 9.66 -3.89
N TYR A 8 13.11 8.93 -4.89
CA TYR A 8 13.70 7.60 -4.72
C TYR A 8 15.24 7.61 -4.64
N THR A 9 15.82 8.71 -4.15
CA THR A 9 17.27 8.72 -3.88
C THR A 9 17.58 7.95 -2.60
N GLN A 10 18.79 7.42 -2.49
CA GLN A 10 19.24 6.74 -1.27
C GLN A 10 19.15 7.65 -0.04
N GLU A 11 19.40 8.95 -0.23
CA GLU A 11 19.24 9.99 0.80
C GLU A 11 17.80 10.10 1.28
N THR A 12 16.83 10.22 0.36
CA THR A 12 15.40 10.32 0.72
C THR A 12 14.87 9.03 1.34
N CYS A 13 15.25 7.86 0.83
CA CYS A 13 14.94 6.58 1.46
C CYS A 13 15.51 6.51 2.89
N SER A 14 16.78 6.85 3.07
CA SER A 14 17.42 6.83 4.39
C SER A 14 16.78 7.83 5.36
N LYS A 15 16.38 9.01 4.87
CA LYS A 15 15.70 10.02 5.68
C LYS A 15 14.41 9.47 6.31
N HIS A 16 13.58 8.77 5.53
CA HIS A 16 12.26 8.31 5.97
C HIS A 16 12.26 6.87 6.53
N TYR A 17 13.24 6.04 6.17
CA TYR A 17 13.28 4.61 6.54
C TYR A 17 14.57 4.17 7.24
N SER A 18 15.43 5.08 7.70
CA SER A 18 16.58 4.72 8.55
C SER A 18 16.18 4.17 9.92
N CYS A 19 14.94 4.40 10.35
CA CYS A 19 14.40 3.91 11.60
C CYS A 19 13.10 3.13 11.33
N THR A 20 13.22 1.80 11.26
CA THR A 20 12.07 0.89 11.30
C THR A 20 11.91 0.30 12.69
N SER A 21 10.73 -0.22 12.98
CA SER A 21 10.40 -0.86 14.24
C SER A 21 9.68 -2.18 13.98
N HIS A 22 9.85 -3.13 14.89
CA HIS A 22 9.15 -4.40 14.89
C HIS A 22 8.17 -4.43 16.06
N VAL A 23 7.01 -5.04 15.85
CA VAL A 23 6.07 -5.34 16.91
C VAL A 23 5.46 -6.72 16.70
N GLU A 24 5.44 -7.51 17.77
CA GLU A 24 4.71 -8.78 17.80
C GLU A 24 3.25 -8.47 18.12
N LEU A 25 2.37 -8.73 17.16
CA LEU A 25 0.93 -8.58 17.33
C LEU A 25 0.38 -9.68 18.25
N SER A 26 -0.80 -9.47 18.83
CA SER A 26 -1.44 -10.44 19.72
C SER A 26 -1.76 -11.79 19.07
N ASN A 27 -1.75 -11.87 17.73
CA ASN A 27 -1.89 -13.12 16.98
C ASN A 27 -0.54 -13.83 16.71
N GLY A 28 0.56 -13.33 17.26
CA GLY A 28 1.92 -13.86 17.13
C GLY A 28 2.66 -13.46 15.85
N LEU A 29 2.07 -12.63 14.98
CA LEU A 29 2.75 -12.12 13.79
C LEU A 29 3.68 -10.97 14.19
N ASN A 30 4.98 -11.07 13.87
CA ASN A 30 5.89 -9.94 13.96
C ASN A 30 5.80 -9.07 12.69
N VAL A 31 5.49 -7.79 12.87
CA VAL A 31 5.30 -6.81 11.80
C VAL A 31 6.39 -5.74 11.86
N GLU A 32 7.08 -5.53 10.73
CA GLU A 32 7.93 -4.36 10.56
C GLU A 32 7.11 -3.17 10.05
N TYR A 33 7.31 -2.01 10.68
CA TYR A 33 6.69 -0.75 10.29
C TYR A 33 7.63 0.44 10.46
N ALA A 34 7.30 1.54 9.81
CA ALA A 34 7.97 2.83 9.95
C ALA A 34 6.94 3.91 10.32
N ARG A 35 7.31 4.78 11.25
CA ARG A 35 6.52 5.95 11.66
C ARG A 35 7.13 7.20 11.02
N HIS A 36 6.27 8.06 10.50
CA HIS A 36 6.67 9.29 9.83
C HIS A 36 5.86 10.48 10.37
N GLY A 37 6.45 11.67 10.35
CA GLY A 37 5.82 12.89 10.83
C GLY A 37 5.97 13.10 12.34
N GLU A 38 5.20 14.02 12.91
CA GLU A 38 5.28 14.35 14.33
C GLU A 38 4.54 13.33 15.19
N ALA A 39 5.20 12.85 16.25
CA ALA A 39 4.56 12.00 17.23
C ALA A 39 3.38 12.74 17.89
N ASN A 40 2.24 12.06 18.02
CA ASN A 40 1.00 12.62 18.58
C ASN A 40 0.30 13.68 17.70
N ALA A 41 0.69 13.84 16.43
CA ALA A 41 -0.05 14.69 15.49
C ALA A 41 -1.54 14.30 15.43
N PRO A 42 -2.47 15.24 15.18
CA PRO A 42 -3.90 14.99 15.30
C PRO A 42 -4.43 13.95 14.31
N GLU A 43 -3.91 13.94 13.07
CA GLU A 43 -4.38 13.03 12.03
C GLU A 43 -3.49 11.79 11.96
N LYS A 44 -4.07 10.63 12.29
CA LYS A 44 -3.40 9.33 12.20
C LYS A 44 -3.67 8.70 10.85
N VAL A 45 -2.63 8.29 10.12
CA VAL A 45 -2.77 7.71 8.78
C VAL A 45 -2.07 6.36 8.70
N LEU A 46 -2.82 5.29 8.43
CA LEU A 46 -2.29 3.96 8.18
C LEU A 46 -2.22 3.69 6.67
N LEU A 47 -1.03 3.38 6.17
CA LEU A 47 -0.73 3.16 4.76
C LEU A 47 -0.56 1.64 4.49
N ILE A 48 -1.47 1.04 3.75
CA ILE A 48 -1.51 -0.40 3.47
C ILE A 48 -1.08 -0.67 2.02
N MET A 49 0.08 -1.30 1.87
CA MET A 49 0.70 -1.53 0.55
C MET A 49 0.00 -2.62 -0.27
N GLY A 50 0.23 -2.59 -1.59
CA GLY A 50 -0.22 -3.61 -2.53
C GLY A 50 0.58 -4.92 -2.47
N LEU A 51 0.18 -5.88 -3.30
CA LEU A 51 0.79 -7.21 -3.36
C LEU A 51 2.27 -7.14 -3.70
N HIS A 52 3.12 -7.78 -2.89
CA HIS A 52 4.58 -7.89 -3.03
C HIS A 52 5.41 -6.60 -2.87
N PHE A 53 4.79 -5.46 -2.58
CA PHE A 53 5.53 -4.22 -2.36
C PHE A 53 5.75 -3.98 -0.87
N GLU A 54 6.94 -3.49 -0.55
CA GLU A 54 7.35 -3.11 0.80
C GLU A 54 6.87 -1.69 1.13
N LYS A 55 6.80 -1.37 2.42
CA LYS A 55 6.35 -0.10 3.00
C LYS A 55 7.02 1.12 2.35
N GLU A 56 8.28 1.00 1.95
CA GLU A 56 9.10 2.02 1.30
C GLU A 56 8.48 2.57 0.01
N SER A 57 7.62 1.80 -0.65
CA SER A 57 6.95 2.27 -1.88
C SER A 57 5.94 3.40 -1.61
N TRP A 58 5.63 3.71 -0.35
CA TRP A 58 4.87 4.89 0.04
C TRP A 58 5.70 6.18 0.08
N LEU A 59 7.02 6.10 -0.10
CA LEU A 59 7.94 7.24 0.02
C LEU A 59 7.49 8.48 -0.77
N PRO A 60 6.95 8.41 -2.00
CA PRO A 60 6.46 9.59 -2.69
C PRO A 60 5.33 10.31 -1.98
N ILE A 61 4.39 9.57 -1.40
CA ILE A 61 3.28 10.17 -0.65
C ILE A 61 3.79 10.77 0.66
N ILE A 62 4.66 10.05 1.37
CA ILE A 62 5.24 10.49 2.64
C ILE A 62 6.06 11.77 2.44
N ALA A 63 7.00 11.77 1.48
CA ALA A 63 7.83 12.94 1.18
C ALA A 63 6.99 14.14 0.72
N THR A 64 5.95 13.91 -0.09
CA THR A 64 5.05 14.99 -0.52
C THR A 64 4.33 15.65 0.66
N LEU A 65 3.92 14.87 1.65
CA LEU A 65 3.18 15.38 2.81
C LEU A 65 4.09 16.00 3.87
N LEU A 66 5.33 15.52 4.02
CA LEU A 66 6.19 15.86 5.15
C LEU A 66 7.39 16.76 4.80
N ASP A 67 7.87 16.74 3.56
CA ASP A 67 9.14 17.41 3.21
C ASP A 67 8.95 18.82 2.66
N ASP A 68 7.76 19.15 2.14
CA ASP A 68 7.44 20.47 1.60
C ASP A 68 6.35 21.17 2.44
N PRO A 69 6.74 21.96 3.47
CA PRO A 69 5.80 22.66 4.34
C PRO A 69 5.00 23.77 3.61
N THR A 70 5.38 24.10 2.37
CA THR A 70 4.62 25.07 1.54
C THR A 70 3.41 24.43 0.87
N THR A 71 3.40 23.09 0.74
CA THR A 71 2.30 22.34 0.14
C THR A 71 1.32 21.83 1.21
N TYR A 72 1.83 21.32 2.33
CA TYR A 72 1.03 20.81 3.44
C TYR A 72 1.65 21.18 4.79
N ASP A 73 0.84 21.25 5.85
CA ASP A 73 1.35 21.36 7.23
C ASP A 73 1.82 19.99 7.72
N PRO A 74 3.14 19.75 7.86
CA PRO A 74 3.67 18.44 8.24
C PRO A 74 3.38 18.08 9.70
N SER A 75 3.11 19.06 10.57
CA SER A 75 2.77 18.82 11.99
C SER A 75 1.39 18.20 12.18
N ARG A 76 0.59 18.18 11.11
CA ARG A 76 -0.79 17.67 11.14
C ARG A 76 -0.87 16.15 11.10
N TYR A 77 0.12 15.48 10.49
CA TYR A 77 0.02 14.06 10.15
C TYR A 77 1.05 13.22 10.89
N GLU A 78 0.58 12.13 11.50
CA GLU A 78 1.42 11.00 11.90
C GLU A 78 1.06 9.82 11.01
N LEU A 79 2.01 9.38 10.19
CA LEU A 79 1.81 8.31 9.22
C LEU A 79 2.53 7.04 9.66
N VAL A 80 1.89 5.89 9.46
CA VAL A 80 2.53 4.58 9.59
C VAL A 80 2.37 3.81 8.29
N SER A 81 3.51 3.37 7.75
CA SER A 81 3.60 2.39 6.67
C SER A 81 4.19 1.10 7.22
N PHE A 82 3.63 -0.04 6.87
CA PHE A 82 4.10 -1.34 7.38
C PHE A 82 4.19 -2.38 6.27
N ASP A 83 5.01 -3.39 6.51
CA ASP A 83 5.10 -4.54 5.63
C ASP A 83 4.00 -5.53 5.96
N ASN A 84 3.15 -5.83 4.97
CA ASN A 84 2.15 -6.88 5.08
C ASN A 84 2.81 -8.24 5.42
N ARG A 85 2.08 -9.14 6.08
CA ARG A 85 2.53 -10.54 6.25
C ARG A 85 3.01 -11.12 4.91
N GLY A 86 4.12 -11.85 4.93
CA GLY A 86 4.73 -12.42 3.74
C GLY A 86 5.67 -11.49 2.97
N VAL A 87 5.82 -10.22 3.36
CA VAL A 87 6.60 -9.21 2.64
C VAL A 87 7.61 -8.52 3.56
N GLY A 88 8.71 -8.01 2.99
CA GLY A 88 9.64 -7.10 3.65
C GLY A 88 10.19 -7.62 4.98
N GLY A 89 10.22 -6.76 6.00
CA GLY A 89 10.72 -7.09 7.34
C GLY A 89 9.72 -7.84 8.23
N SER A 90 8.49 -8.07 7.78
CA SER A 90 7.46 -8.82 8.51
C SER A 90 7.60 -10.33 8.34
N ASP A 91 7.00 -11.07 9.26
CA ASP A 91 6.96 -12.53 9.25
C ASP A 91 6.32 -13.11 7.98
N LYS A 92 6.76 -14.31 7.61
CA LYS A 92 6.37 -15.01 6.37
C LYS A 92 5.88 -16.43 6.68
N PRO A 93 4.79 -16.56 7.46
CA PRO A 93 4.31 -17.86 7.88
C PRO A 93 3.91 -18.71 6.67
N TRP A 94 4.20 -20.01 6.74
CA TRP A 94 3.89 -20.95 5.66
C TRP A 94 2.41 -21.35 5.70
N GLU A 95 1.56 -20.48 5.16
CA GLU A 95 0.11 -20.65 5.11
C GLU A 95 -0.49 -19.94 3.88
N LEU A 96 -1.80 -20.13 3.67
CA LEU A 96 -2.54 -19.36 2.68
C LEU A 96 -2.99 -18.03 3.30
N TYR A 97 -2.65 -16.92 2.66
CA TYR A 97 -3.06 -15.59 3.11
C TYR A 97 -4.42 -15.20 2.55
N SER A 98 -5.16 -14.43 3.34
CA SER A 98 -6.40 -13.79 2.90
C SER A 98 -6.40 -12.32 3.27
N THR A 99 -7.08 -11.48 2.48
CA THR A 99 -7.21 -10.05 2.77
C THR A 99 -7.93 -9.79 4.09
N SER A 100 -8.86 -10.66 4.50
CA SER A 100 -9.53 -10.58 5.79
C SER A 100 -8.58 -10.87 6.97
N GLN A 101 -7.64 -11.80 6.82
CA GLN A 101 -6.59 -12.04 7.82
C GLN A 101 -5.63 -10.84 7.90
N MET A 102 -5.22 -10.31 6.76
CA MET A 102 -4.36 -9.13 6.70
C MET A 102 -5.03 -7.87 7.26
N ALA A 103 -6.36 -7.78 7.18
CA ALA A 103 -7.13 -6.72 7.82
C ALA A 103 -7.14 -6.84 9.35
N GLN A 104 -7.14 -8.07 9.88
CA GLN A 104 -6.96 -8.30 11.32
C GLN A 104 -5.56 -7.87 11.77
N ASP A 105 -4.52 -8.11 10.97
CA ASP A 105 -3.17 -7.62 11.29
C ASP A 105 -3.11 -6.10 11.34
N ALA A 106 -3.72 -5.43 10.37
CA ALA A 106 -3.80 -3.98 10.35
C ALA A 106 -4.56 -3.43 11.57
N LEU A 107 -5.64 -4.10 11.97
CA LEU A 107 -6.40 -3.74 13.18
C LEU A 107 -5.55 -3.91 14.45
N LEU A 108 -4.86 -5.03 14.59
CA LEU A 108 -3.97 -5.28 15.72
C LEU A 108 -2.79 -4.32 15.76
N LEU A 109 -2.25 -3.93 14.60
CA LEU A 109 -1.22 -2.91 14.52
C LEU A 109 -1.75 -1.54 15.02
N LEU A 110 -2.99 -1.17 14.73
CA LEU A 110 -3.60 0.04 15.31
C LEU A 110 -3.69 -0.04 16.84
N ASP A 111 -3.93 -1.22 17.41
CA ASP A 111 -3.95 -1.43 18.86
C ASP A 111 -2.56 -1.25 19.47
N GLU A 112 -1.52 -1.83 18.86
CA GLU A 112 -0.13 -1.67 19.30
C GLU A 112 0.35 -0.21 19.19
N LEU A 113 -0.07 0.50 18.14
CA LEU A 113 0.20 1.93 17.97
C LEU A 113 -0.60 2.81 18.93
N LYS A 114 -1.58 2.24 19.65
CA LYS A 114 -2.55 2.95 20.50
C LYS A 114 -3.33 4.00 19.71
N TRP A 115 -3.68 3.68 18.48
CA TRP A 115 -4.48 4.52 17.59
C TRP A 115 -5.94 4.05 17.64
N PRO A 116 -6.82 4.70 18.42
CA PRO A 116 -8.22 4.30 18.51
C PRO A 116 -8.95 4.48 17.17
N LYS A 117 -8.48 5.41 16.32
CA LYS A 117 -9.05 5.67 15.00
C LYS A 117 -7.99 6.24 14.06
N ALA A 118 -8.03 5.87 12.78
CA ALA A 118 -7.09 6.38 11.78
C ALA A 118 -7.72 6.50 10.38
N HIS A 119 -7.15 7.36 9.54
CA HIS A 119 -7.38 7.36 8.11
C HIS A 119 -6.69 6.16 7.49
N ILE A 120 -7.42 5.35 6.72
CA ILE A 120 -6.89 4.14 6.11
C ILE A 120 -6.70 4.38 4.61
N VAL A 121 -5.48 4.23 4.13
CA VAL A 121 -5.12 4.40 2.72
C VAL A 121 -4.56 3.09 2.19
N GLY A 122 -5.24 2.50 1.21
CA GLY A 122 -4.84 1.21 0.64
C GLY A 122 -4.66 1.28 -0.87
N ILE A 123 -3.59 0.67 -1.39
CA ILE A 123 -3.34 0.56 -2.83
C ILE A 123 -3.44 -0.89 -3.32
N SER A 124 -4.18 -1.12 -4.42
CA SER A 124 -4.35 -2.45 -5.01
C SER A 124 -4.84 -3.49 -3.98
N MET A 125 -4.10 -4.56 -3.70
CA MET A 125 -4.40 -5.50 -2.61
C MET A 125 -4.57 -4.80 -1.25
N GLY A 126 -3.76 -3.77 -0.96
CA GLY A 126 -3.91 -2.95 0.23
C GLY A 126 -5.28 -2.29 0.32
N GLY A 127 -5.86 -1.88 -0.81
CA GLY A 127 -7.24 -1.38 -0.86
C GLY A 127 -8.29 -2.46 -0.58
N MET A 128 -8.02 -3.74 -0.90
CA MET A 128 -8.90 -4.86 -0.50
C MET A 128 -8.83 -5.10 1.00
N ILE A 129 -7.62 -5.05 1.56
CA ILE A 129 -7.39 -5.14 3.01
C ILE A 129 -8.11 -4.00 3.73
N SER A 130 -8.00 -2.76 3.24
CA SER A 130 -8.67 -1.60 3.84
C SER A 130 -10.20 -1.72 3.82
N GLN A 131 -10.79 -2.32 2.77
CA GLN A 131 -12.23 -2.60 2.73
C GLN A 131 -12.64 -3.64 3.77
N GLU A 132 -11.89 -4.73 3.90
CA GLU A 132 -12.13 -5.75 4.92
C GLU A 132 -11.98 -5.17 6.34
N LEU A 133 -11.00 -4.28 6.58
CA LEU A 133 -10.83 -3.57 7.85
C LEU A 133 -12.03 -2.67 8.17
N ALA A 134 -12.52 -1.92 7.18
CA ALA A 134 -13.69 -1.05 7.36
C ALA A 134 -14.99 -1.84 7.62
N LEU A 135 -15.10 -3.08 7.11
CA LEU A 135 -16.20 -3.98 7.42
C LEU A 135 -16.05 -4.62 8.81
N LEU A 136 -14.82 -4.95 9.20
CA LEU A 136 -14.50 -5.60 10.47
C LEU A 136 -14.67 -4.66 11.67
N ALA A 137 -14.19 -3.42 11.56
CA ALA A 137 -14.12 -2.45 12.66
C ALA A 137 -14.35 -1.01 12.16
N PRO A 138 -15.57 -0.67 11.66
CA PRO A 138 -15.86 0.63 11.06
C PRO A 138 -15.58 1.82 12.00
N GLU A 139 -15.72 1.64 13.31
CA GLU A 139 -15.43 2.64 14.33
C GLU A 139 -13.96 3.04 14.39
N ARG A 140 -13.06 2.18 13.90
CA ARG A 140 -11.60 2.40 13.83
C ARG A 140 -11.18 3.17 12.58
N VAL A 141 -12.08 3.36 11.62
CA VAL A 141 -11.80 4.00 10.32
C VAL A 141 -12.33 5.44 10.30
N GLN A 142 -11.43 6.42 10.27
CA GLN A 142 -11.77 7.85 10.17
C GLN A 142 -12.17 8.22 8.74
N SER A 143 -11.41 7.76 7.76
CA SER A 143 -11.77 7.80 6.35
C SER A 143 -11.11 6.63 5.63
N LEU A 144 -11.59 6.33 4.43
CA LEU A 144 -11.10 5.24 3.60
C LEU A 144 -10.70 5.75 2.21
N THR A 145 -9.43 5.60 1.85
CA THR A 145 -8.89 5.94 0.53
C THR A 145 -8.49 4.67 -0.20
N LEU A 146 -9.08 4.44 -1.38
CA LEU A 146 -8.91 3.24 -2.20
C LEU A 146 -8.21 3.59 -3.51
N MET A 147 -6.95 3.18 -3.66
CA MET A 147 -6.13 3.48 -4.83
C MET A 147 -6.01 2.24 -5.72
N VAL A 148 -6.44 2.35 -6.99
CA VAL A 148 -6.28 1.31 -8.03
C VAL A 148 -6.63 -0.12 -7.54
N THR A 149 -7.78 -0.27 -6.89
CA THR A 149 -8.23 -1.52 -6.25
C THR A 149 -9.62 -1.97 -6.75
N ALA A 150 -10.08 -3.12 -6.27
CA ALA A 150 -11.40 -3.71 -6.54
C ALA A 150 -11.96 -4.32 -5.24
N PRO A 151 -13.26 -4.63 -5.13
CA PRO A 151 -13.85 -5.27 -3.94
C PRO A 151 -13.53 -6.79 -3.82
N GLY A 152 -12.44 -7.24 -4.45
CA GLY A 152 -12.04 -8.64 -4.54
C GLY A 152 -12.66 -9.40 -5.73
N PHE A 153 -12.06 -10.54 -6.08
CA PHE A 153 -12.41 -11.29 -7.30
C PHE A 153 -13.82 -11.89 -7.29
N LEU A 154 -14.29 -12.33 -6.11
CA LEU A 154 -15.61 -12.98 -5.97
C LEU A 154 -16.79 -12.00 -5.90
N ARG A 155 -16.54 -10.75 -5.48
CA ARG A 155 -17.57 -9.71 -5.31
C ARG A 155 -17.46 -8.59 -6.35
N GLY A 156 -16.35 -8.54 -7.09
CA GLY A 156 -16.11 -7.58 -8.15
C GLY A 156 -16.74 -7.99 -9.49
N PRO A 157 -16.90 -7.05 -10.41
CA PRO A 157 -17.29 -7.37 -11.78
C PRO A 157 -16.25 -8.31 -12.41
N LEU A 158 -16.72 -9.26 -13.21
CA LEU A 158 -15.83 -10.13 -13.97
C LEU A 158 -14.88 -9.29 -14.83
N PRO A 159 -13.59 -9.66 -14.88
CA PRO A 159 -12.64 -8.91 -15.68
C PRO A 159 -13.04 -8.96 -17.16
N ARG A 160 -13.00 -7.80 -17.82
CA ARG A 160 -13.25 -7.72 -19.27
C ARG A 160 -12.15 -8.47 -20.02
N LEU A 161 -12.42 -8.89 -21.26
CA LEU A 161 -11.46 -9.65 -22.08
C LEU A 161 -10.07 -8.99 -22.16
N HIS A 162 -9.99 -7.66 -22.24
CA HIS A 162 -8.72 -6.95 -22.24
C HIS A 162 -7.99 -7.03 -20.89
N GLN A 163 -8.70 -7.03 -19.75
CA GLN A 163 -8.09 -7.21 -18.42
C GLN A 163 -7.56 -8.64 -18.26
N VAL A 164 -8.32 -9.64 -18.71
CA VAL A 164 -7.86 -11.04 -18.75
C VAL A 164 -6.61 -11.19 -19.62
N ALA A 165 -6.61 -10.58 -20.82
CA ALA A 165 -5.44 -10.55 -21.68
C ALA A 165 -4.25 -9.86 -20.99
N GLY A 166 -4.48 -8.76 -20.28
CA GLY A 166 -3.48 -8.08 -19.45
C GLY A 166 -2.88 -9.00 -18.38
N TYR A 167 -3.71 -9.71 -17.62
CA TYR A 167 -3.25 -10.67 -16.60
C TYR A 167 -2.43 -11.82 -17.20
N LEU A 168 -2.86 -12.38 -18.33
CA LEU A 168 -2.12 -13.44 -19.05
C LEU A 168 -0.74 -12.95 -19.52
N HIS A 169 -0.66 -11.71 -20.01
CA HIS A 169 0.61 -11.13 -20.42
C HIS A 169 1.51 -10.79 -19.22
N ALA A 170 0.94 -10.34 -18.10
CA ALA A 170 1.68 -10.13 -16.86
C ALA A 170 2.32 -11.45 -16.37
N GLY A 171 1.57 -12.56 -16.39
CA GLY A 171 2.09 -13.90 -16.09
C GLY A 171 3.20 -14.36 -17.04
N LYS A 172 3.05 -14.12 -18.36
CA LYS A 172 4.12 -14.38 -19.33
C LYS A 172 5.39 -13.58 -19.07
N ASN A 173 5.26 -12.30 -18.70
CA ASN A 173 6.39 -11.44 -18.39
C ASN A 173 7.10 -11.82 -17.08
N LEU A 174 6.38 -12.43 -16.13
CA LEU A 174 6.99 -13.00 -14.92
C LEU A 174 7.92 -14.18 -15.23
N LEU A 175 7.59 -14.96 -16.27
CA LEU A 175 8.35 -16.16 -16.66
C LEU A 175 9.41 -15.89 -17.73
N LEU A 176 9.18 -14.93 -18.63
CA LEU A 176 10.03 -14.62 -19.79
C LEU A 176 10.09 -13.11 -20.09
N PRO A 177 10.74 -12.30 -19.23
CA PRO A 177 10.78 -10.86 -19.40
C PRO A 177 11.71 -10.47 -20.57
N THR A 178 11.16 -9.88 -21.62
CA THR A 178 11.94 -9.07 -22.58
C THR A 178 11.50 -7.61 -22.47
N ARG A 179 12.42 -6.66 -22.67
CA ARG A 179 12.04 -5.23 -22.66
C ARG A 179 10.86 -4.94 -23.59
N LYS A 180 10.84 -5.55 -24.77
CA LYS A 180 9.75 -5.43 -25.76
C LYS A 180 8.42 -6.01 -25.25
N SER A 181 8.44 -7.17 -24.59
CA SER A 181 7.21 -7.78 -24.06
C SER A 181 6.64 -7.02 -22.85
N ILE A 182 7.51 -6.41 -22.04
CA ILE A 182 7.10 -5.52 -20.94
C ILE A 182 6.49 -4.23 -21.50
N THR A 183 7.17 -3.56 -22.45
CA THR A 183 6.66 -2.33 -23.06
C THR A 183 5.33 -2.55 -23.77
N ASN A 184 5.19 -3.62 -24.56
CA ASN A 184 3.93 -3.93 -25.24
C ASN A 184 2.80 -4.20 -24.25
N LEU A 185 3.07 -4.87 -23.13
CA LEU A 185 2.08 -5.08 -22.07
C LEU A 185 1.64 -3.77 -21.44
N LEU A 186 2.58 -2.90 -21.07
CA LEU A 186 2.29 -1.62 -20.44
C LEU A 186 1.45 -0.75 -21.38
N MET A 187 1.84 -0.66 -22.66
CA MET A 187 1.08 0.08 -23.66
C MET A 187 -0.33 -0.49 -23.84
N PHE A 188 -0.47 -1.80 -23.96
CA PHE A 188 -1.79 -2.44 -24.09
C PHE A 188 -2.67 -2.24 -22.85
N THR A 189 -2.09 -2.29 -21.65
CA THR A 189 -2.84 -2.22 -20.38
C THR A 189 -3.23 -0.79 -20.03
N LEU A 190 -2.32 0.16 -20.23
CA LEU A 190 -2.52 1.56 -19.85
C LEU A 190 -3.19 2.37 -20.96
N TYR A 191 -2.94 2.02 -22.22
CA TYR A 191 -3.40 2.74 -23.41
C TYR A 191 -3.99 1.78 -24.46
N PRO A 192 -5.09 1.06 -24.15
CA PRO A 192 -5.72 0.21 -25.14
C PRO A 192 -6.15 1.04 -26.36
N ASN A 193 -6.19 0.43 -27.55
CA ASN A 193 -6.56 1.14 -28.79
C ASN A 193 -7.90 1.87 -28.68
N ASP A 194 -8.86 1.31 -27.94
CA ASP A 194 -10.16 1.94 -27.69
C ASP A 194 -10.05 3.25 -26.88
N TYR A 195 -9.02 3.40 -26.05
CA TYR A 195 -8.71 4.65 -25.33
C TYR A 195 -8.00 5.65 -26.24
N LEU A 196 -7.08 5.19 -27.09
CA LEU A 196 -6.31 6.06 -27.99
C LEU A 196 -7.10 6.59 -29.19
N ASN A 197 -8.19 5.91 -29.56
CA ASN A 197 -9.04 6.28 -30.69
C ASN A 197 -10.25 7.16 -30.28
N GLN A 198 -10.28 7.66 -29.05
CA GLN A 198 -11.25 8.66 -28.54
C GLN A 198 -10.65 10.07 -28.64
#